data_AF-A0A7U5Y2Z3-F1
#
_entry.id   AF-A0A7U5Y2Z3-F1
#
_cell.length_a   1.000
_cell.length_b   1.000
_cell.length_c   1.000
_cell.angle_alpha   90.00
_cell.angle_beta   90.00
_cell.angle_gamma   90.00
#
_symmetry.space_group_name_H-M   'P 1'
#
loop_
_entity.id
_entity.type
_entity.pdbx_description
1 polymer ?
#
loop_
_entity_poly.entity_id
_entity_poly.type
_entity_poly.pdbx_seq_one_letter_code
_entity_poly.pdbx_strand_id
1 'polypeptide(L)'
;MHFSFLRPLVLTALLLAGAHAGAATPSCKAELGNARAAQLVKQCIAVSPATRPPCNAANSCQLIEEEVLRGCGMLEGKRPPFCPAEGRAGTVEGTLVAAGGIDNTFLTIRRDDGTRFDAWCKECGEWFDTGEDEVQTLKPAYRGKRVRVVVKVERNRGWVVGPDEGDMLPFVKGVQFIR
;
A
#
# COMPACT_ATOMS: atom_id res chain seq x y z
N MET A 1 55.01 39.65 34.83
CA MET A 1 54.01 38.74 35.42
C MET A 1 52.71 39.00 34.67
N HIS A 2 52.38 38.21 33.63
CA HIS A 2 51.37 37.13 33.65
C HIS A 2 49.95 37.68 33.85
N PHE A 3 48.91 37.48 33.01
CA PHE A 3 48.61 36.47 31.99
C PHE A 3 47.57 37.01 30.97
N SER A 4 47.54 36.37 29.80
CA SER A 4 46.45 36.19 28.82
C SER A 4 45.03 36.15 29.46
N PHE A 5 43.92 36.42 28.77
CA PHE A 5 43.36 35.63 27.66
C PHE A 5 42.27 36.42 26.91
N LEU A 6 42.45 36.63 25.61
CA LEU A 6 41.32 36.80 24.69
C LEU A 6 40.59 35.46 24.58
N ARG A 7 39.30 35.45 24.89
CA ARG A 7 38.39 34.32 24.62
C ARG A 7 37.86 34.44 23.18
N PRO A 8 38.15 33.51 22.26
CA PRO A 8 37.39 33.42 21.03
C PRO A 8 36.02 32.79 21.34
N LEU A 9 34.94 33.47 20.96
CA LEU A 9 33.63 32.86 20.80
C LEU A 9 33.73 31.88 19.61
N VAL A 10 33.90 30.59 19.90
CA VAL A 10 33.73 29.54 18.91
C VAL A 10 32.23 29.26 18.81
N LEU A 11 31.60 29.84 17.78
CA LEU A 11 30.22 29.56 17.41
C LEU A 11 30.21 28.22 16.66
N THR A 12 30.11 27.10 17.39
CA THR A 12 29.97 25.78 16.78
C THR A 12 28.53 25.63 16.27
N ALA A 13 28.30 26.04 15.02
CA ALA A 13 27.08 25.70 14.31
C ALA A 13 27.08 24.17 14.04
N LEU A 14 26.38 23.40 14.88
CA LEU A 14 26.02 22.02 14.56
C LEU A 14 25.04 22.04 13.38
N LEU A 15 25.57 21.89 12.17
CA LEU A 15 24.81 21.49 11.00
C LEU A 15 24.30 20.06 11.23
N LEU A 16 23.09 19.93 11.78
CA LEU A 16 22.29 18.71 11.63
C LEU A 16 21.89 18.61 10.16
N ALA A 17 22.79 18.07 9.34
CA ALA A 17 22.45 17.57 8.01
C ALA A 17 21.49 16.39 8.22
N GLY A 18 20.19 16.68 8.17
CA GLY A 18 19.15 15.66 8.12
C GLY A 18 19.28 14.89 6.81
N ALA A 19 20.07 13.82 6.84
CA ALA A 19 20.05 12.81 5.80
C ALA A 19 18.67 12.14 5.83
N HIS A 20 17.75 12.64 5.01
CA HIS A 20 16.53 11.92 4.66
C HIS A 20 16.96 10.72 3.83
N ALA A 21 17.31 9.63 4.51
CA ALA A 21 17.38 8.33 3.87
C ALA A 21 15.97 7.98 3.43
N GLY A 22 15.62 8.29 2.18
CA GLY A 22 14.46 7.71 1.52
C GLY A 22 14.60 6.20 1.64
N ALA A 23 13.81 5.60 2.52
CA ALA A 23 13.88 4.18 2.78
C ALA A 23 13.59 3.45 1.46
N ALA A 24 14.58 2.74 0.93
CA ALA A 24 14.40 1.93 -0.27
C ALA A 24 13.26 0.93 -0.01
N THR A 25 12.26 0.89 -0.90
CA THR A 25 11.16 -0.08 -0.80
C THR A 25 11.75 -1.49 -0.77
N PRO A 26 11.43 -2.31 0.23
CA PRO A 26 12.00 -3.66 0.33
C PRO A 26 11.60 -4.51 -0.87
N SER A 27 12.49 -5.43 -1.28
CA SER A 27 12.14 -6.46 -2.25
C SER A 27 11.01 -7.34 -1.71
N CYS A 28 10.22 -7.93 -2.61
CA CYS A 28 9.12 -8.78 -2.20
C CYS A 28 9.58 -10.03 -1.45
N LYS A 29 10.77 -10.53 -1.80
CA LYS A 29 11.46 -11.58 -1.05
C LYS A 29 11.80 -11.16 0.38
N ALA A 30 12.19 -9.91 0.59
CA ALA A 30 12.46 -9.38 1.94
C ALA A 30 11.16 -9.15 2.73
N GLU A 31 10.08 -8.75 2.06
CA GLU A 31 8.79 -8.48 2.70
C GLU A 31 8.01 -9.77 3.07
N LEU A 32 7.90 -10.73 2.15
CA LEU A 32 7.06 -11.93 2.33
C LEU A 32 7.85 -13.23 2.51
N GLY A 33 9.17 -13.20 2.36
CA GLY A 33 10.01 -14.39 2.35
C GLY A 33 9.96 -15.17 1.02
N ASN A 34 10.91 -16.09 0.86
CA ASN A 34 11.17 -16.82 -0.39
C ASN A 34 9.93 -17.52 -0.98
N ALA A 35 9.27 -18.37 -0.18
CA ALA A 35 8.20 -19.23 -0.67
C ALA A 35 7.02 -18.41 -1.18
N ARG A 36 6.65 -17.36 -0.44
CA ARG A 36 5.48 -16.54 -0.75
C ARG A 36 5.75 -15.55 -1.87
N ALA A 37 6.93 -14.94 -1.91
CA ALA A 37 7.35 -14.11 -3.05
C ALA A 37 7.41 -14.93 -4.35
N ALA A 38 7.94 -16.17 -4.31
CA ALA A 38 7.95 -17.06 -5.48
C ALA A 38 6.54 -17.43 -5.95
N GLN A 39 5.61 -17.67 -5.02
CA GLN A 39 4.21 -17.92 -5.35
C GLN A 39 3.56 -16.71 -6.03
N LEU A 40 3.79 -15.50 -5.49
CA LEU A 40 3.27 -14.27 -6.07
C LEU A 40 3.83 -14.01 -7.48
N VAL A 41 5.12 -14.26 -7.71
CA VAL A 41 5.74 -14.18 -9.04
C VAL A 41 5.07 -15.14 -10.03
N LYS A 42 4.80 -16.38 -9.63
CA LYS A 42 4.08 -17.34 -10.48
C LYS A 42 2.68 -16.86 -10.85
N GLN A 43 1.96 -16.28 -9.89
CA GLN A 43 0.63 -15.69 -10.12
C GLN A 43 0.70 -14.53 -11.10
N CYS A 44 1.68 -13.64 -10.94
CA CYS A 44 1.92 -12.49 -11.82
C CYS A 44 2.17 -12.91 -13.26
N ILE A 45 3.08 -13.88 -13.48
CA ILE A 45 3.38 -14.40 -14.82
C ILE A 45 2.14 -15.03 -15.47
N ALA A 46 1.28 -15.68 -14.68
CA ALA A 46 0.09 -16.35 -15.21
C ALA A 46 -1.01 -15.39 -15.71
N VAL A 47 -0.99 -14.11 -15.32
CA VAL A 47 -2.05 -13.15 -15.67
C VAL A 47 -1.56 -11.90 -16.37
N SER A 48 -0.24 -11.64 -16.37
CA SER A 48 0.34 -10.51 -17.08
C SER A 48 0.37 -10.76 -18.61
N PRO A 49 -0.24 -9.89 -19.44
CA PRO A 49 -0.07 -9.95 -20.89
C PRO A 49 1.23 -9.30 -21.38
N ALA A 50 2.00 -8.63 -20.52
CA ALA A 50 3.21 -7.93 -20.94
C ALA A 50 4.35 -8.89 -21.30
N THR A 51 5.13 -8.54 -22.32
CA THR A 51 6.30 -9.33 -22.75
C THR A 51 7.49 -9.23 -21.79
N ARG A 52 7.53 -8.18 -20.96
CA ARG A 52 8.54 -7.94 -19.93
C ARG A 52 7.88 -7.38 -18.66
N PRO A 53 7.11 -8.19 -17.92
CA PRO A 53 6.38 -7.71 -16.76
C PRO A 53 7.29 -7.51 -15.54
N PRO A 54 6.84 -6.76 -14.52
CA PRO A 54 7.57 -6.58 -13.27
C PRO A 54 7.53 -7.82 -12.36
N CYS A 55 7.17 -9.01 -12.87
CA CYS A 55 7.04 -10.26 -12.11
C CYS A 55 8.39 -10.83 -11.66
N ASN A 56 9.04 -10.19 -10.69
CA ASN A 56 10.34 -10.59 -10.16
C ASN A 56 10.38 -10.35 -8.65
N ALA A 57 10.77 -11.35 -7.85
CA ALA A 57 10.80 -11.27 -6.39
C ALA A 57 11.80 -10.23 -5.83
N ALA A 58 12.72 -9.71 -6.67
CA ALA A 58 13.59 -8.58 -6.35
C ALA A 58 12.85 -7.23 -6.38
N ASN A 59 11.73 -7.12 -7.12
CA ASN A 59 10.86 -5.95 -7.11
C ASN A 59 10.01 -5.93 -5.83
N SER A 60 9.40 -4.78 -5.52
CA SER A 60 8.50 -4.64 -4.36
C SER A 60 7.27 -5.53 -4.50
N CYS A 61 6.71 -6.04 -3.38
CA CYS A 61 5.49 -6.83 -3.47
C CYS A 61 4.34 -6.02 -4.03
N GLN A 62 4.26 -4.73 -3.69
CA GLN A 62 3.26 -3.80 -4.22
C GLN A 62 3.25 -3.81 -5.75
N LEU A 63 4.41 -3.67 -6.40
CA LEU A 63 4.50 -3.62 -7.86
C LEU A 63 4.07 -4.95 -8.51
N ILE A 64 4.46 -6.08 -7.91
CA ILE A 64 4.08 -7.40 -8.42
C ILE A 64 2.58 -7.65 -8.23
N GLU A 65 2.01 -7.26 -7.09
CA GLU A 65 0.59 -7.42 -6.78
C GLU A 65 -0.29 -6.54 -7.67
N GLU A 66 0.11 -5.30 -7.94
CA GLU A 66 -0.60 -4.41 -8.85
C GLU A 66 -0.65 -4.99 -10.27
N GLU A 67 0.44 -5.61 -10.73
CA GLU A 67 0.45 -6.31 -12.01
C GLU A 67 -0.45 -7.56 -12.01
N VAL A 68 -0.48 -8.32 -10.91
CA VAL A 68 -1.45 -9.43 -10.74
C VAL A 68 -2.88 -8.92 -10.84
N LEU A 69 -3.21 -7.84 -10.12
CA LEU A 69 -4.55 -7.26 -10.10
C LEU A 69 -4.97 -6.76 -11.48
N ARG A 70 -4.09 -6.00 -12.14
CA ARG A 70 -4.29 -5.51 -13.51
C ARG A 70 -4.51 -6.68 -14.48
N GLY A 71 -3.61 -7.67 -14.44
CA GLY A 71 -3.71 -8.90 -15.23
C GLY A 71 -5.03 -9.63 -15.04
N CYS A 72 -5.41 -9.84 -13.78
CA CYS A 72 -6.67 -10.47 -13.39
C CYS A 72 -7.91 -9.71 -13.86
N GLY A 73 -7.85 -8.39 -14.06
CA GLY A 73 -8.94 -7.56 -14.56
C GLY A 73 -9.15 -7.64 -16.07
N MET A 74 -8.15 -8.12 -16.81
CA MET A 74 -8.23 -8.30 -18.28
C MET A 74 -8.64 -9.71 -18.70
N LEU A 75 -8.84 -10.63 -17.74
CA LEU A 75 -9.21 -12.01 -18.05
C LEU A 75 -10.70 -12.13 -18.36
N GLU A 76 -11.02 -12.73 -19.51
CA GLU A 76 -12.37 -13.13 -19.86
C GLU A 76 -12.66 -14.58 -19.40
N GLY A 77 -13.86 -14.85 -18.89
CA GLY A 77 -14.28 -16.21 -18.51
C GLY A 77 -13.77 -16.69 -17.15
N LYS A 78 -13.28 -17.94 -17.07
CA LYS A 78 -12.92 -18.58 -15.79
C LYS A 78 -11.61 -18.01 -15.24
N ARG A 79 -11.71 -17.20 -14.18
CA ARG A 79 -10.56 -16.58 -13.52
C ARG A 79 -9.86 -17.54 -12.55
N PRO A 80 -8.52 -17.51 -12.46
CA PRO A 80 -7.78 -18.27 -11.45
C PRO A 80 -8.24 -17.92 -10.02
N PRO A 81 -8.26 -18.89 -9.08
CA PRO A 81 -8.74 -18.65 -7.71
C PRO A 81 -7.98 -17.56 -6.92
N PHE A 82 -6.75 -17.24 -7.33
CA PHE A 82 -5.96 -16.18 -6.69
C PHE A 82 -6.31 -14.77 -7.19
N CYS A 83 -7.00 -14.65 -8.33
CA CYS A 83 -7.55 -13.38 -8.74
C CYS A 83 -8.65 -12.99 -7.74
N PRO A 84 -8.64 -11.76 -7.21
CA PRO A 84 -9.69 -11.35 -6.31
C PRO A 84 -11.03 -11.45 -7.02
N ALA A 85 -12.01 -12.06 -6.33
CA ALA A 85 -13.39 -11.90 -6.74
C ALA A 85 -13.71 -10.40 -6.63
N GLU A 86 -14.14 -9.81 -7.74
CA GLU A 86 -14.57 -8.41 -7.76
C GLU A 86 -15.61 -8.17 -6.67
N GLY A 87 -15.46 -7.06 -5.95
CA GLY A 87 -16.44 -6.60 -4.99
C GLY A 87 -16.87 -7.67 -3.97
N ARG A 88 -16.02 -8.02 -3.01
CA ARG A 88 -16.50 -8.74 -1.82
C ARG A 88 -17.01 -7.73 -0.79
N ALA A 89 -18.34 -7.69 -0.63
CA ALA A 89 -18.97 -7.08 0.53
C ALA A 89 -18.80 -7.98 1.76
N GLY A 90 -18.93 -7.39 2.95
CA GLY A 90 -18.86 -8.11 4.23
C GLY A 90 -17.68 -7.64 5.08
N THR A 91 -17.29 -8.48 6.03
CA THR A 91 -16.23 -8.18 6.98
C THR A 91 -14.92 -8.81 6.53
N VAL A 92 -13.88 -7.99 6.41
CA VAL A 92 -12.52 -8.41 6.09
C VAL A 92 -11.63 -8.19 7.30
N GLU A 93 -10.95 -9.24 7.75
CA GLU A 93 -9.93 -9.14 8.78
C GLU A 93 -8.54 -9.37 8.19
N GLY A 94 -7.55 -8.69 8.77
CA GLY A 94 -6.18 -8.79 8.31
C GLY A 94 -5.27 -7.75 8.95
N THR A 95 -4.09 -7.60 8.35
CA THR A 95 -3.10 -6.60 8.71
C THR A 95 -3.21 -5.42 7.74
N LEU A 96 -3.31 -4.21 8.26
CA LEU A 96 -3.26 -2.98 7.46
C LEU A 96 -1.83 -2.75 6.99
N VAL A 97 -1.56 -2.97 5.70
CA VAL A 97 -0.19 -2.94 5.15
C VAL A 97 0.11 -1.68 4.34
N ALA A 98 -0.92 -1.09 3.74
CA ALA A 98 -0.83 0.20 3.07
C ALA A 98 -2.19 0.91 3.11
N ALA A 99 -2.15 2.22 2.92
CA ALA A 99 -3.31 3.05 2.68
C ALA A 99 -2.81 4.36 2.06
N GLY A 100 -3.64 5.03 1.29
CA GLY A 100 -3.26 6.31 0.68
C GLY A 100 -3.91 6.52 -0.67
N GLY A 101 -3.41 7.51 -1.41
CA GLY A 101 -3.86 7.86 -2.75
C GLY A 101 -3.65 9.34 -3.07
N ILE A 102 -3.87 9.71 -4.33
CA ILE A 102 -3.78 11.10 -4.80
C ILE A 102 -5.19 11.69 -4.79
N ASP A 103 -6.04 11.25 -5.72
CA ASP A 103 -7.42 11.75 -5.84
C ASP A 103 -8.37 11.12 -4.82
N ASN A 104 -8.18 9.83 -4.55
CA ASN A 104 -9.00 9.05 -3.63
C ASN A 104 -8.13 8.17 -2.77
N THR A 105 -8.47 8.06 -1.49
CA THR A 105 -7.75 7.17 -0.59
C THR A 105 -8.33 5.76 -0.62
N PHE A 106 -7.49 4.76 -0.35
CA PHE A 106 -7.89 3.36 -0.18
C PHE A 106 -7.16 2.74 1.02
N LEU A 107 -7.64 1.58 1.48
CA LEU A 107 -6.95 0.71 2.42
C LEU A 107 -6.52 -0.57 1.70
N THR A 108 -5.31 -1.04 2.02
CA THR A 108 -4.81 -2.36 1.64
C THR A 108 -4.67 -3.23 2.88
N ILE A 109 -5.47 -4.30 2.92
CA ILE A 109 -5.46 -5.30 3.96
C ILE A 109 -4.80 -6.57 3.44
N ARG A 110 -3.75 -7.03 4.13
CA ARG A 110 -3.23 -8.37 3.98
C ARG A 110 -4.05 -9.30 4.85
N ARG A 111 -4.87 -10.15 4.24
CA ARG A 111 -5.70 -11.14 4.95
C ARG A 111 -4.83 -12.23 5.58
N ASP A 112 -5.42 -13.04 6.46
CA ASP A 112 -4.69 -14.11 7.17
C ASP A 112 -4.24 -15.26 6.24
N ASP A 113 -4.97 -15.50 5.16
CA ASP A 113 -4.53 -16.38 4.06
C ASP A 113 -3.39 -15.74 3.22
N GLY A 114 -3.05 -14.49 3.54
CA GLY A 114 -2.06 -13.60 2.94
C GLY A 114 -2.42 -13.07 1.55
N THR A 115 -3.69 -13.16 1.15
CA THR A 115 -4.19 -12.44 -0.03
C THR A 115 -4.29 -10.94 0.27
N ARG A 116 -4.07 -10.13 -0.77
CA ARG A 116 -4.27 -8.68 -0.72
C ARG A 116 -5.74 -8.36 -0.96
N PHE A 117 -6.28 -7.41 -0.20
CA PHE A 117 -7.62 -6.89 -0.36
C PHE A 117 -7.58 -5.37 -0.29
N ASP A 118 -8.01 -4.71 -1.37
CA ASP A 118 -8.09 -3.25 -1.47
C ASP A 118 -9.55 -2.79 -1.41
N ALA A 119 -9.81 -1.71 -0.67
CA ALA A 119 -11.11 -1.05 -0.62
C ALA A 119 -10.97 0.47 -0.53
N TRP A 120 -11.83 1.17 -1.25
CA TRP A 120 -11.84 2.63 -1.34
C TRP A 120 -12.41 3.28 -0.08
N CYS A 121 -11.82 4.39 0.31
CA CYS A 121 -12.28 5.23 1.40
C CYS A 121 -13.20 6.32 0.87
N LYS A 122 -14.44 6.37 1.37
CA LYS A 122 -15.25 7.61 1.32
C LYS A 122 -14.99 8.46 2.56
N GLU A 123 -14.96 7.77 3.70
CA GLU A 123 -14.69 8.33 5.01
C GLU A 123 -13.77 7.34 5.74
N CYS A 124 -12.46 7.59 5.66
CA CYS A 124 -11.46 6.88 6.47
C CYS A 124 -10.90 7.84 7.52
N GLY A 125 -10.24 7.31 8.55
CA GLY A 125 -9.74 8.13 9.65
C GLY A 125 -8.50 8.95 9.29
N GLU A 126 -8.06 9.77 10.23
CA GLU A 126 -6.87 10.66 10.16
C GLU A 126 -5.52 9.89 10.21
N TRP A 127 -5.40 8.84 9.39
CA TRP A 127 -4.27 7.91 9.38
C TRP A 127 -3.25 8.18 8.28
N PHE A 128 -3.48 9.24 7.52
CA PHE A 128 -2.67 9.60 6.37
C PHE A 128 -1.77 10.80 6.70
N ASP A 129 -0.56 10.77 6.17
CA ASP A 129 0.30 11.95 6.01
C ASP A 129 0.21 12.40 4.55
N THR A 130 0.11 13.70 4.32
CA THR A 130 0.16 14.30 2.97
C THR A 130 1.62 14.60 2.62
N GLY A 131 2.11 13.96 1.56
CA GLY A 131 3.44 14.20 1.02
C GLY A 131 3.54 15.45 0.15
N GLU A 132 4.74 15.69 -0.39
CA GLU A 132 5.07 16.88 -1.20
C GLU A 132 4.23 16.99 -2.49
N ASP A 133 3.84 15.86 -3.07
CA ASP A 133 3.03 15.79 -4.30
C ASP A 133 1.53 15.57 -4.03
N GLU A 134 1.04 15.98 -2.86
CA GLU A 134 -0.33 15.73 -2.37
C GLU A 134 -0.69 14.24 -2.23
N VAL A 135 0.28 13.35 -2.45
CA VAL A 135 0.14 11.91 -2.23
C VAL A 135 -0.09 11.65 -0.75
N GLN A 136 -1.26 11.11 -0.42
CA GLN A 136 -1.56 10.65 0.93
C GLN A 136 -0.95 9.27 1.14
N THR A 137 -0.27 9.06 2.26
CA THR A 137 0.34 7.78 2.63
C THR A 137 0.03 7.40 4.07
N LEU A 138 -0.10 6.09 4.34
CA LEU A 138 -0.37 5.60 5.70
C LEU A 138 0.77 5.93 6.67
N LYS A 139 0.43 6.67 7.73
CA LYS A 139 1.30 6.95 8.88
C LYS A 139 1.93 5.65 9.41
N PRO A 140 3.24 5.61 9.70
CA PRO A 140 3.92 4.41 10.17
C PRO A 140 3.28 3.75 11.41
N ALA A 141 2.64 4.54 12.28
CA ALA A 141 1.97 4.06 13.49
C ALA A 141 0.81 3.08 13.23
N TYR A 142 0.20 3.10 12.04
CA TYR A 142 -0.92 2.22 11.67
C TYR A 142 -0.50 1.05 10.80
N ARG A 143 0.68 1.11 10.17
CA ARG A 143 1.21 0.01 9.36
C ARG A 143 1.46 -1.20 10.25
N GLY A 144 1.01 -2.37 9.79
CA GLY A 144 1.16 -3.62 10.54
C GLY A 144 0.10 -3.84 11.63
N LYS A 145 -0.82 -2.88 11.86
CA LYS A 145 -1.89 -3.08 12.84
C LYS A 145 -2.93 -4.08 12.31
N ARG A 146 -3.48 -4.89 13.21
CA ARG A 146 -4.62 -5.74 12.92
C ARG A 146 -5.88 -4.90 12.80
N VAL A 147 -6.68 -5.19 11.77
CA VAL A 147 -7.93 -4.49 11.51
C VAL A 147 -9.04 -5.47 11.14
N ARG A 148 -10.26 -5.07 11.50
CA ARG A 148 -11.51 -5.58 10.96
C ARG A 148 -12.17 -4.44 10.17
N VAL A 149 -12.40 -4.67 8.89
CA VAL A 149 -12.96 -3.67 7.96
C VAL A 149 -14.31 -4.16 7.46
N VAL A 150 -15.34 -3.33 7.59
CA VAL A 150 -16.64 -3.57 6.98
C VAL A 150 -16.65 -2.94 5.60
N VAL A 151 -16.97 -3.73 4.59
CA VAL A 151 -16.97 -3.32 3.18
C VAL A 151 -18.36 -3.50 2.59
N LYS A 152 -18.80 -2.51 1.82
CA LYS A 152 -19.95 -2.66 0.91
C LYS A 152 -19.50 -2.43 -0.52
N VAL A 153 -20.09 -3.19 -1.44
CA VAL A 153 -19.86 -2.97 -2.86
C VAL A 153 -20.96 -2.06 -3.36
N GLU A 154 -20.55 -0.94 -3.93
CA GLU A 154 -21.48 0.07 -4.43
C GLU A 154 -21.03 0.53 -5.81
N ARG A 155 -21.99 1.05 -6.57
CA ARG A 155 -21.70 1.69 -7.85
C ARG A 155 -20.80 2.91 -7.62
N ASN A 156 -19.77 3.09 -8.44
CA ASN A 156 -18.80 4.16 -8.32
C ASN A 156 -19.47 5.55 -8.34
N ARG A 157 -20.42 5.78 -9.27
CA ARG A 157 -21.17 7.06 -9.39
C ARG A 157 -20.25 8.31 -9.44
N GLY A 158 -19.02 8.15 -9.96
CA GLY A 158 -18.02 9.21 -10.03
C GLY A 158 -17.32 9.54 -8.71
N TRP A 159 -17.44 8.70 -7.67
CA TRP A 159 -16.74 8.92 -6.39
C TRP A 159 -15.24 8.66 -6.47
N VAL A 160 -14.84 7.63 -7.22
CA VAL A 160 -13.46 7.24 -7.44
C VAL A 160 -13.07 7.60 -8.87
N VAL A 161 -11.96 8.32 -9.02
CA VAL A 161 -11.37 8.70 -10.30
C VAL A 161 -10.71 7.48 -10.95
N GLY A 162 -10.97 7.27 -12.25
CA GLY A 162 -10.41 6.19 -13.05
C GLY A 162 -11.44 5.14 -13.48
N PRO A 163 -12.07 4.39 -12.57
CA PRO A 163 -13.14 3.44 -12.89
C PRO A 163 -14.38 4.13 -13.47
N ASP A 164 -15.17 3.40 -14.28
CA ASP A 164 -16.41 3.92 -14.85
C ASP A 164 -17.43 4.23 -13.74
N GLU A 165 -18.34 5.18 -13.97
CA GLU A 165 -19.43 5.44 -13.02
C GLU A 165 -20.28 4.20 -12.74
N GLY A 166 -20.32 3.29 -13.70
CA GLY A 166 -21.06 2.04 -13.62
C GLY A 166 -20.44 0.96 -12.75
N ASP A 167 -19.15 1.08 -12.44
CA ASP A 167 -18.37 0.02 -11.81
C ASP A 167 -18.79 -0.23 -10.37
N MET A 168 -18.80 -1.51 -9.99
CA MET A 168 -19.14 -1.95 -8.65
C MET A 168 -17.87 -2.08 -7.81
N LEU A 169 -17.60 -1.09 -6.95
CA LEU A 169 -16.36 -0.95 -6.21
C LEU A 169 -16.54 -1.27 -4.72
N PRO A 170 -15.55 -1.90 -4.06
CA PRO A 170 -15.56 -2.12 -2.62
C PRO A 170 -15.26 -0.81 -1.89
N PHE A 171 -16.23 -0.31 -1.13
CA PHE A 171 -16.09 0.86 -0.26
C PHE A 171 -16.05 0.47 1.20
N VAL A 172 -15.07 1.01 1.92
CA VAL A 172 -14.97 0.94 3.38
C VAL A 172 -16.18 1.63 4.00
N LYS A 173 -16.84 0.95 4.93
CA LYS A 173 -17.97 1.45 5.73
C LYS A 173 -17.65 1.55 7.22
N GLY A 174 -16.58 0.91 7.65
CA GLY A 174 -16.10 0.98 9.02
C GLY A 174 -14.80 0.25 9.17
N VAL A 175 -13.96 0.73 10.08
CA VAL A 175 -12.66 0.14 10.41
C VAL A 175 -12.57 0.05 11.92
N GLN A 176 -12.24 -1.14 12.42
CA GLN A 176 -11.94 -1.39 13.80
C GLN A 176 -10.51 -1.90 13.90
N PHE A 177 -9.64 -1.19 14.62
CA PHE A 177 -8.35 -1.74 15.02
C PHE A 177 -8.58 -2.78 16.12
N ILE A 178 -8.04 -3.98 15.90
CA ILE A 178 -8.16 -5.10 16.83
C ILE A 178 -6.77 -5.43 17.39
N ARG A 179 -6.74 -6.03 18.59
CA ARG A 179 -5.48 -6.42 19.26
C ARG A 179 -5.00 -7.77 18.76
#